data_AF-A0A2H1IKB7-F1
#
_entry.id   AF-A0A2H1IKB7-F1
#
_cell.length_a   1.000
_cell.length_b   1.000
_cell.length_c   1.000
_cell.angle_alpha   90.00
_cell.angle_beta   90.00
_cell.angle_gamma   90.00
#
_symmetry.space_group_name_H-M   'P 1'
#
loop_
_entity.id
_entity.type
_entity.pdbx_description
1 polymer ?
#
loop_
_entity_poly.entity_id
_entity_poly.type
_entity_poly.pdbx_seq_one_letter_code
_entity_poly.pdbx_strand_id
1 'polypeptide(L)'
;MPASPFVKATTPALATVLIGLLLTLVAAPSPANAAYPTAGAIGTEWKKSGAKVTPAKPPSSFAIKGSGFGHGVGMSQYGARGMAAAGKSSTQILQHYYTGAKVTTMSKNADDRLRVQLLTGKKSVTITPRSGKLRVKIGSKTVESGATVTVEPTSSGSVKAKVGSKSYAASKLIVEWQGTRYWKSSSAATVSVSGAQNGATGVYRHGRIEIGQLKSSLNVINVVGLNSGYLPGIAEMPASWQSEALRAQAIASRTYAYRTLGTPKSACDCNVYDEVASQRFLGWTHENAGDSGPWRKAVAATQTMSGPTVKSARVVTYKGSLIDAVYSSSAGATTHSAAEVWGSAVPYLVSVDDSPSKYASAKNPNASWSVTAKQADMAKAFGLADVRSVTVTKTGSGLVKTVKATSVKGKTESLTGDQLRTKLKLRSASFSVA
;
A
#
# COMPACT_ATOMS: atom_id res chain seq x y z
N MET A 1 7.34 -3.32 6.05
CA MET A 1 6.01 -3.26 5.40
C MET A 1 6.00 -4.37 4.37
N PRO A 2 5.11 -5.37 4.45
CA PRO A 2 5.03 -6.37 3.38
C PRO A 2 4.46 -5.70 2.12
N ALA A 3 5.01 -6.06 0.96
CA ALA A 3 4.53 -5.62 -0.34
C ALA A 3 3.06 -6.02 -0.54
N SER A 4 2.26 -5.08 -1.02
CA SER A 4 0.89 -5.33 -1.47
C SER A 4 0.91 -6.31 -2.66
N PRO A 5 0.11 -7.38 -2.66
CA PRO A 5 0.04 -8.29 -3.79
C PRO A 5 -0.82 -7.62 -4.88
N PHE A 6 -0.19 -6.88 -5.79
CA PHE A 6 -0.87 -6.42 -7.00
C PHE A 6 -1.04 -7.60 -7.96
N VAL A 7 -2.28 -7.77 -8.38
CA VAL A 7 -2.79 -8.79 -9.31
C VAL A 7 -2.05 -8.67 -10.64
N LYS A 8 -1.47 -9.78 -11.12
CA LYS A 8 -1.01 -9.92 -12.51
C LYS A 8 -2.20 -9.62 -13.43
N ALA A 9 -2.12 -8.56 -14.22
CA ALA A 9 -3.06 -8.33 -15.30
C ALA A 9 -2.94 -9.47 -16.32
N THR A 10 -4.05 -10.15 -16.60
CA THR A 10 -4.15 -11.12 -17.70
C THR A 10 -4.26 -10.36 -19.02
N THR A 11 -3.30 -10.58 -19.92
CA THR A 11 -3.29 -10.10 -21.31
C THR A 11 -4.21 -10.94 -22.19
N PRO A 12 -4.96 -10.34 -23.15
CA PRO A 12 -5.59 -11.09 -24.23
C PRO A 12 -4.55 -11.39 -25.33
N ALA A 13 -4.72 -12.55 -25.97
CA ALA A 13 -3.87 -13.04 -27.06
C ALA A 13 -3.97 -12.14 -28.30
N LEU A 14 -2.83 -11.84 -28.92
CA LEU A 14 -2.71 -11.24 -30.24
C LEU A 14 -1.78 -12.11 -31.08
N ALA A 15 -2.25 -12.44 -32.29
CA ALA A 15 -1.64 -13.35 -33.23
C ALA A 15 -0.30 -12.82 -33.78
N THR A 16 0.70 -13.69 -33.82
CA THR A 16 2.02 -13.42 -34.38
C THR A 16 2.01 -13.72 -35.89
N VAL A 17 2.25 -12.70 -36.71
CA VAL A 17 2.61 -12.85 -38.12
C VAL A 17 4.11 -13.18 -38.20
N LEU A 18 4.45 -14.31 -38.80
CA LEU A 18 5.82 -14.72 -39.09
C LEU A 18 6.34 -13.95 -40.31
N ILE A 19 7.45 -13.22 -40.15
CA ILE A 19 8.30 -12.80 -41.28
C ILE A 19 9.73 -13.23 -40.93
N GLY A 20 10.23 -14.20 -41.69
CA GLY A 20 11.61 -14.68 -41.58
C GLY A 20 12.57 -13.76 -42.30
N LEU A 21 13.74 -13.55 -41.70
CA LEU A 21 14.89 -12.99 -42.40
C LEU A 21 16.13 -13.82 -42.03
N LEU A 22 16.65 -14.54 -43.03
CA LEU A 22 17.95 -15.20 -43.03
C LEU A 22 19.05 -14.13 -42.91
N LEU A 23 19.98 -14.30 -41.98
CA LEU A 23 21.27 -13.61 -42.00
C LEU A 23 22.40 -14.65 -41.98
N THR A 24 23.13 -14.70 -43.08
CA THR A 24 24.36 -15.49 -43.27
C THR A 24 25.52 -14.81 -42.53
N LEU A 25 26.24 -15.56 -41.70
CA LEU A 25 27.49 -15.10 -41.08
C LEU A 25 28.66 -15.39 -42.04
N VAL A 26 29.32 -14.33 -42.50
CA VAL A 26 30.61 -14.38 -43.20
C VAL A 26 31.72 -14.29 -42.15
N ALA A 27 32.68 -15.23 -42.21
CA ALA A 27 33.86 -15.26 -41.35
C ALA A 27 34.89 -14.21 -41.79
N ALA A 28 35.53 -13.53 -40.82
CA ALA A 28 36.64 -12.60 -41.05
C ALA A 28 37.99 -13.25 -40.68
N PRO A 29 39.09 -12.96 -41.41
CA PRO A 29 40.38 -13.64 -41.26
C PRO A 29 41.28 -13.05 -40.17
N SER A 30 42.15 -13.90 -39.63
CA SER A 30 43.23 -13.59 -38.68
C SER A 30 44.33 -12.72 -39.29
N PRO A 31 44.93 -11.77 -38.54
CA PRO A 31 46.19 -11.15 -38.96
C PRO A 31 47.41 -11.91 -38.42
N ALA A 32 48.43 -11.91 -39.27
CA ALA A 32 49.68 -12.64 -39.18
C ALA A 32 50.74 -12.01 -38.25
N ASN A 33 51.68 -12.88 -37.90
CA ASN A 33 53.00 -12.75 -37.29
C ASN A 33 53.72 -11.39 -37.38
N ALA A 34 54.24 -10.94 -36.23
CA ALA A 34 55.48 -10.17 -36.14
C ALA A 34 56.38 -10.81 -35.08
N ALA A 35 57.66 -10.94 -35.43
CA ALA A 35 58.69 -11.73 -34.77
C ALA A 35 59.08 -11.18 -33.37
N TYR A 36 59.41 -12.09 -32.45
CA TYR A 36 60.14 -11.81 -31.22
C TYR A 36 61.48 -12.56 -31.22
N PRO A 37 62.56 -11.99 -30.65
CA PRO A 37 63.89 -12.56 -30.71
C PRO A 37 64.06 -13.77 -29.79
N THR A 38 65.05 -14.57 -30.15
CA THR A 38 65.46 -15.87 -29.60
C THR A 38 65.73 -15.88 -28.10
N ALA A 39 65.43 -17.04 -27.49
CA ALA A 39 65.66 -17.39 -26.10
C ALA A 39 67.14 -17.26 -25.68
N GLY A 40 67.41 -16.37 -24.73
CA GLY A 40 68.58 -16.42 -23.86
C GLY A 40 68.15 -16.99 -22.50
N ALA A 41 68.69 -18.13 -22.12
CA ALA A 41 68.46 -18.74 -20.83
C ALA A 41 69.12 -17.92 -19.71
N ILE A 42 68.32 -17.42 -18.78
CA ILE A 42 68.75 -17.08 -17.42
C ILE A 42 67.73 -17.66 -16.45
N GLY A 43 68.13 -18.75 -15.80
CA GLY A 43 67.38 -19.35 -14.72
C GLY A 43 67.19 -18.36 -13.59
N THR A 44 65.95 -18.11 -13.21
CA THR A 44 65.61 -17.53 -11.91
C THR A 44 64.42 -18.30 -11.36
N GLU A 45 64.63 -18.87 -10.18
CA GLU A 45 63.64 -19.59 -9.40
C GLU A 45 62.37 -18.75 -9.22
N TRP A 46 61.24 -19.22 -9.75
CA TRP A 46 59.95 -18.75 -9.27
C TRP A 46 59.70 -19.41 -7.91
N LYS A 47 60.16 -18.77 -6.82
CA LYS A 47 59.55 -19.01 -5.52
C LYS A 47 58.08 -18.64 -5.65
N LYS A 48 57.20 -19.66 -5.64
CA LYS A 48 55.77 -19.48 -5.39
C LYS A 48 55.65 -18.78 -4.04
N SER A 49 55.55 -17.46 -4.06
CA SER A 49 55.06 -16.67 -2.93
C SER A 49 53.61 -17.09 -2.73
N GLY A 50 53.40 -18.08 -1.85
CA GLY A 50 52.12 -18.43 -1.29
C GLY A 50 51.64 -17.36 -0.32
N ALA A 51 51.69 -16.09 -0.71
CA ALA A 51 51.01 -15.03 0.01
C ALA A 51 49.53 -15.37 -0.02
N LYS A 52 49.04 -16.00 1.05
CA LYS A 52 47.62 -16.08 1.36
C LYS A 52 47.14 -14.64 1.39
N VAL A 53 46.52 -14.19 0.29
CA VAL A 53 45.73 -12.96 0.29
C VAL A 53 44.66 -13.20 1.33
N THR A 54 44.87 -12.65 2.53
CA THR A 54 43.86 -12.73 3.58
C THR A 54 42.68 -11.94 3.02
N PRO A 55 41.55 -12.58 2.72
CA PRO A 55 40.49 -11.87 2.04
C PRO A 55 40.01 -10.77 2.99
N ALA A 56 39.97 -9.53 2.48
CA ALA A 56 39.74 -8.33 3.27
C ALA A 56 38.56 -8.54 4.22
N LYS A 57 38.79 -8.29 5.51
CA LYS A 57 37.78 -8.45 6.56
C LYS A 57 36.50 -7.73 6.12
N PRO A 58 35.32 -8.37 6.19
CA PRO A 58 34.08 -7.72 5.79
C PRO A 58 33.81 -6.51 6.72
N PRO A 59 33.21 -5.43 6.21
CA PRO A 59 32.87 -4.28 7.03
C PRO A 59 31.93 -4.69 8.17
N SER A 60 32.04 -4.01 9.32
CA SER A 60 31.18 -4.27 10.48
C SER A 60 29.74 -3.75 10.27
N SER A 61 29.55 -2.78 9.37
CA SER A 61 28.27 -2.19 9.02
C SER A 61 28.29 -1.51 7.66
N PHE A 62 27.11 -1.17 7.15
CA PHE A 62 26.89 -0.47 5.89
C PHE A 62 26.05 0.78 6.14
N ALA A 63 26.48 1.92 5.60
CA ALA A 63 25.73 3.16 5.68
C ALA A 63 24.73 3.23 4.52
N ILE A 64 23.44 3.26 4.85
CA ILE A 64 22.36 3.34 3.87
C ILE A 64 21.72 4.71 3.96
N LYS A 65 21.87 5.51 2.90
CA LYS A 65 21.24 6.83 2.77
C LYS A 65 20.13 6.75 1.74
N GLY A 66 18.97 7.31 2.05
CA GLY A 66 17.84 7.28 1.12
C GLY A 66 16.89 8.44 1.30
N SER A 67 15.81 8.41 0.53
CA SER A 67 14.74 9.41 0.57
C SER A 67 13.39 8.75 0.27
N GLY A 68 12.31 9.43 0.60
CA GLY A 68 10.96 8.90 0.42
C GLY A 68 10.55 7.90 1.50
N PHE A 69 9.27 7.57 1.51
CA PHE A 69 8.67 6.54 2.35
C PHE A 69 7.45 5.96 1.63
N GLY A 70 7.55 4.68 1.27
CA GLY A 70 6.56 3.94 0.51
C GLY A 70 7.09 3.52 -0.85
N HIS A 71 6.17 3.26 -1.78
CA HIS A 71 6.52 2.77 -3.12
C HIS A 71 6.86 3.89 -4.11
N GLY A 72 6.51 5.15 -3.82
CA GLY A 72 6.88 6.31 -4.64
C GLY A 72 6.17 6.42 -5.99
N VAL A 73 5.10 5.67 -6.23
CA VAL A 73 4.29 5.72 -7.47
C VAL A 73 3.03 6.56 -7.23
N GLY A 74 2.63 7.38 -8.21
CA GLY A 74 1.45 8.23 -8.09
C GLY A 74 1.65 9.38 -7.10
N MET A 75 0.60 9.74 -6.37
CA MET A 75 0.63 10.96 -5.53
C MET A 75 1.55 10.81 -4.31
N SER A 76 2.55 11.69 -4.20
CA SER A 76 3.36 11.88 -2.99
C SER A 76 2.59 12.75 -2.00
N GLN A 77 2.29 12.25 -0.80
CA GLN A 77 1.50 13.02 0.18
C GLN A 77 2.25 14.28 0.64
N TYR A 78 3.54 14.17 0.96
CA TYR A 78 4.36 15.34 1.31
C TYR A 78 4.56 16.29 0.14
N GLY A 79 4.63 15.78 -1.10
CA GLY A 79 4.67 16.65 -2.27
C GLY A 79 3.35 17.36 -2.53
N ALA A 80 2.21 16.69 -2.39
CA ALA A 80 0.89 17.31 -2.40
C ALA A 80 0.75 18.40 -1.33
N ARG A 81 1.32 18.18 -0.15
CA ARG A 81 1.40 19.19 0.93
C ARG A 81 2.22 20.42 0.50
N GLY A 82 3.40 20.21 -0.08
CA GLY A 82 4.26 21.27 -0.60
C GLY A 82 3.58 22.07 -1.72
N MET A 83 2.93 21.39 -2.66
CA MET A 83 2.16 22.01 -3.75
C MET A 83 0.96 22.80 -3.22
N ALA A 84 0.20 22.26 -2.26
CA ALA A 84 -0.90 22.97 -1.63
C ALA A 84 -0.43 24.22 -0.88
N ALA A 85 0.71 24.14 -0.19
CA ALA A 85 1.33 25.30 0.44
C ALA A 85 1.80 26.35 -0.58
N ALA A 86 2.14 25.93 -1.79
CA ALA A 86 2.45 26.80 -2.93
C ALA A 86 1.20 27.25 -3.72
N GLY A 87 -0.01 27.10 -3.14
CA GLY A 87 -1.26 27.60 -3.72
C GLY A 87 -1.87 26.72 -4.82
N LYS A 88 -1.35 25.51 -5.07
CA LYS A 88 -1.95 24.60 -6.05
C LYS A 88 -3.26 24.01 -5.52
N SER A 89 -4.27 23.99 -6.38
CA SER A 89 -5.54 23.30 -6.12
C SER A 89 -5.37 21.78 -6.12
N SER A 90 -6.28 21.09 -5.45
CA SER A 90 -6.42 19.63 -5.48
C SER A 90 -6.46 19.05 -6.89
N THR A 91 -7.08 19.75 -7.85
CA THR A 91 -7.07 19.34 -9.27
C THR A 91 -5.66 19.41 -9.85
N GLN A 92 -4.95 20.53 -9.67
CA GLN A 92 -3.57 20.68 -10.17
C GLN A 92 -2.63 19.67 -9.53
N ILE A 93 -2.77 19.40 -8.22
CA ILE A 93 -2.00 18.38 -7.51
C ILE A 93 -2.22 17.00 -8.13
N LEU A 94 -3.48 16.58 -8.28
CA LEU A 94 -3.79 15.24 -8.81
C LEU A 94 -3.36 15.07 -10.27
N GLN A 95 -3.56 16.09 -11.11
CA GLN A 95 -3.16 16.02 -12.52
C GLN A 95 -1.65 16.07 -12.73
N HIS A 96 -0.91 16.64 -11.78
CA HIS A 96 0.55 16.57 -11.74
C HIS A 96 1.04 15.14 -11.49
N TYR A 97 0.50 14.47 -10.47
CA TYR A 97 0.92 13.11 -10.11
C TYR A 97 0.31 11.99 -10.97
N TYR A 98 -0.78 12.25 -11.67
CA TYR A 98 -1.46 11.30 -12.54
C TYR A 98 -1.50 11.84 -13.98
N THR A 99 -0.40 11.65 -14.71
CA THR A 99 -0.16 12.29 -16.01
C THR A 99 -1.29 12.01 -17.02
N GLY A 100 -1.84 13.08 -17.60
CA GLY A 100 -2.93 13.00 -18.58
C GLY A 100 -4.30 12.62 -18.00
N ALA A 101 -4.39 12.35 -16.69
CA ALA A 101 -5.67 12.12 -16.02
C ALA A 101 -6.41 13.43 -15.74
N LYS A 102 -7.70 13.34 -15.46
CA LYS A 102 -8.58 14.48 -15.18
C LYS A 102 -9.36 14.23 -13.90
N VAL A 103 -9.51 15.28 -13.09
CA VAL A 103 -10.49 15.28 -12.02
C VAL A 103 -11.86 15.51 -12.64
N THR A 104 -12.78 14.58 -12.44
CA THR A 104 -14.15 14.61 -12.98
C THR A 104 -15.15 14.34 -11.88
N THR A 105 -16.41 14.71 -12.09
CA THR A 105 -17.51 14.40 -11.17
C THR A 105 -18.22 13.15 -11.64
N MET A 106 -18.46 12.20 -10.75
CA MET A 106 -19.12 10.93 -11.04
C MET A 106 -20.29 10.70 -10.09
N SER A 107 -21.49 10.47 -10.65
CA SER A 107 -22.70 10.08 -9.91
C SER A 107 -22.82 8.57 -9.74
N LYS A 108 -22.21 7.80 -10.66
CA LYS A 108 -22.13 6.35 -10.54
C LYS A 108 -21.34 5.98 -9.28
N ASN A 109 -21.87 5.04 -8.50
CA ASN A 109 -21.29 4.55 -7.25
C ASN A 109 -21.16 5.61 -6.14
N ALA A 110 -21.89 6.74 -6.24
CA ALA A 110 -21.75 7.89 -5.35
C ALA A 110 -21.87 7.59 -3.85
N ASP A 111 -22.60 6.54 -3.45
CA ASP A 111 -22.56 6.08 -2.07
C ASP A 111 -22.82 4.57 -1.97
N ASP A 112 -22.29 3.84 -2.96
CA ASP A 112 -22.40 2.39 -2.99
C ASP A 112 -21.78 1.75 -1.76
N ARG A 113 -22.22 0.52 -1.47
CA ARG A 113 -21.76 -0.22 -0.30
C ARG A 113 -20.35 -0.74 -0.55
N LEU A 114 -19.44 -0.34 0.32
CA LEU A 114 -18.08 -0.85 0.40
C LEU A 114 -17.98 -1.85 1.56
N ARG A 115 -17.38 -3.02 1.30
CA ARG A 115 -17.04 -4.02 2.31
C ARG A 115 -15.59 -3.82 2.77
N VAL A 116 -15.42 -3.38 4.01
CA VAL A 116 -14.11 -3.18 4.64
C VAL A 116 -13.84 -4.33 5.61
N GLN A 117 -12.79 -5.13 5.37
CA GLN A 117 -12.36 -6.13 6.36
C GLN A 117 -11.70 -5.42 7.53
N LEU A 118 -12.27 -5.59 8.72
CA LEU A 118 -11.80 -4.97 9.97
C LEU A 118 -10.87 -5.88 10.77
N LEU A 119 -11.12 -7.18 10.74
CA LEU A 119 -10.22 -8.17 11.35
C LEU A 119 -10.48 -9.56 10.78
N THR A 120 -9.43 -10.37 10.82
CA THR A 120 -9.47 -11.80 10.51
C THR A 120 -8.55 -12.57 11.45
N GLY A 121 -8.65 -13.90 11.45
CA GLY A 121 -7.74 -14.76 12.21
C GLY A 121 -8.03 -14.86 13.71
N LYS A 122 -9.11 -14.24 14.22
CA LYS A 122 -9.48 -14.28 15.64
C LYS A 122 -10.42 -15.44 15.97
N LYS A 123 -10.34 -15.92 17.22
CA LYS A 123 -11.22 -16.95 17.78
C LYS A 123 -12.36 -16.39 18.62
N SER A 124 -12.33 -15.11 18.94
CA SER A 124 -13.43 -14.41 19.60
C SER A 124 -13.39 -12.93 19.21
N VAL A 125 -14.56 -12.31 19.11
CA VAL A 125 -14.73 -10.86 18.93
C VAL A 125 -15.96 -10.41 19.72
N THR A 126 -15.89 -9.22 20.31
CA THR A 126 -17.04 -8.56 20.93
C THR A 126 -17.50 -7.37 20.11
N ILE A 127 -18.83 -7.22 20.03
CA ILE A 127 -19.53 -6.10 19.41
C ILE A 127 -20.35 -5.42 20.51
N THR A 128 -19.96 -4.22 20.89
CA THR A 128 -20.55 -3.51 22.04
C THR A 128 -21.21 -2.21 21.59
N PRO A 129 -22.52 -2.02 21.80
CA PRO A 129 -23.12 -0.71 21.59
C PRO A 129 -22.55 0.25 22.64
N ARG A 130 -22.04 1.40 22.22
CA ARG A 130 -21.59 2.46 23.15
C ARG A 130 -22.76 3.31 23.65
N SER A 131 -23.88 3.24 22.94
CA SER A 131 -25.18 3.81 23.28
C SER A 131 -26.26 3.07 22.47
N GLY A 132 -27.53 3.23 22.86
CA GLY A 132 -28.65 2.64 22.14
C GLY A 132 -28.63 1.11 22.12
N LYS A 133 -29.18 0.53 21.04
CA LYS A 133 -29.33 -0.92 20.87
C LYS A 133 -28.69 -1.42 19.57
N LEU A 134 -28.28 -2.69 19.61
CA LEU A 134 -27.93 -3.51 18.46
C LEU A 134 -29.13 -4.34 18.02
N ARG A 135 -29.25 -4.55 16.72
CA ARG A 135 -30.15 -5.51 16.07
C ARG A 135 -29.28 -6.58 15.43
N VAL A 136 -29.33 -7.75 16.02
CA VAL A 136 -28.50 -8.91 15.68
C VAL A 136 -29.33 -9.89 14.87
N LYS A 137 -28.99 -10.07 13.60
CA LYS A 137 -29.65 -11.00 12.69
C LYS A 137 -28.80 -12.27 12.56
N ILE A 138 -29.36 -13.41 12.99
CA ILE A 138 -28.69 -14.73 13.01
C ILE A 138 -29.61 -15.75 12.34
N GLY A 139 -29.29 -16.14 11.10
CA GLY A 139 -30.21 -16.94 10.28
C GLY A 139 -31.54 -16.22 10.06
N SER A 140 -32.66 -16.87 10.37
CA SER A 140 -34.01 -16.28 10.32
C SER A 140 -34.37 -15.43 11.55
N LYS A 141 -33.56 -15.47 12.61
CA LYS A 141 -33.86 -14.77 13.88
C LYS A 141 -33.28 -13.37 13.89
N THR A 142 -34.03 -12.43 14.44
CA THR A 142 -33.58 -11.08 14.77
C THR A 142 -33.73 -10.84 16.26
N VAL A 143 -32.66 -10.41 16.92
CA VAL A 143 -32.63 -10.13 18.36
C VAL A 143 -32.15 -8.71 18.57
N GLU A 144 -32.90 -7.90 19.32
CA GLU A 144 -32.45 -6.58 19.73
C GLU A 144 -31.84 -6.63 21.13
N SER A 145 -30.72 -5.94 21.34
CA SER A 145 -30.01 -5.95 22.62
C SER A 145 -29.22 -4.67 22.85
N GLY A 146 -29.24 -4.15 24.08
CA GLY A 146 -28.30 -3.13 24.54
C GLY A 146 -27.00 -3.72 25.12
N ALA A 147 -26.87 -5.05 25.16
CA ALA A 147 -25.71 -5.73 25.73
C ALA A 147 -24.62 -5.98 24.67
N THR A 148 -23.41 -6.25 25.15
CA THR A 148 -22.31 -6.77 24.31
C THR A 148 -22.68 -8.11 23.69
N VAL A 149 -22.37 -8.26 22.41
CA VAL A 149 -22.48 -9.52 21.66
C VAL A 149 -21.09 -10.13 21.53
N THR A 150 -20.90 -11.34 22.04
CA THR A 150 -19.66 -12.11 21.85
C THR A 150 -19.84 -13.12 20.73
N VAL A 151 -18.89 -13.18 19.80
CA VAL A 151 -18.97 -14.07 18.63
C VAL A 151 -17.73 -14.94 18.54
N GLU A 152 -17.94 -16.23 18.32
CA GLU A 152 -16.90 -17.26 18.24
C GLU A 152 -17.11 -18.14 17.00
N PRO A 153 -16.05 -18.65 16.36
CA PRO A 153 -16.17 -19.60 15.26
C PRO A 153 -16.56 -20.99 15.80
N THR A 154 -17.41 -21.72 15.08
CA THR A 154 -17.68 -23.15 15.31
C THR A 154 -16.78 -24.02 14.42
N SER A 155 -16.60 -25.30 14.77
CA SER A 155 -15.91 -26.28 13.91
C SER A 155 -16.65 -26.57 12.60
N SER A 156 -17.96 -26.28 12.54
CA SER A 156 -18.84 -26.52 11.39
C SER A 156 -18.82 -25.41 10.33
N GLY A 157 -17.89 -24.45 10.39
CA GLY A 157 -17.84 -23.34 9.43
C GLY A 157 -18.82 -22.20 9.71
N SER A 158 -19.53 -22.24 10.85
CA SER A 158 -20.52 -21.23 11.26
C SER A 158 -19.99 -20.32 12.37
N VAL A 159 -20.73 -19.27 12.73
CA VAL A 159 -20.43 -18.43 13.89
C VAL A 159 -21.47 -18.62 14.97
N LYS A 160 -21.04 -18.64 16.23
CA LYS A 160 -21.89 -18.66 17.42
C LYS A 160 -21.87 -17.27 18.04
N ALA A 161 -23.05 -16.66 18.21
CA ALA A 161 -23.23 -15.36 18.85
C ALA A 161 -23.92 -15.53 20.21
N LYS A 162 -23.29 -15.04 21.28
CA LYS A 162 -23.90 -14.90 22.61
C LYS A 162 -24.47 -13.49 22.74
N VAL A 163 -25.78 -13.39 22.92
CA VAL A 163 -26.52 -12.13 23.10
C VAL A 163 -27.25 -12.21 24.45
N GLY A 164 -26.71 -11.51 25.47
CA GLY A 164 -27.16 -11.70 26.85
C GLY A 164 -26.92 -13.14 27.34
N SER A 165 -27.97 -13.80 27.83
CA SER A 165 -27.91 -15.19 28.28
C SER A 165 -28.10 -16.23 27.16
N LYS A 166 -28.53 -15.81 25.96
CA LYS A 166 -28.88 -16.73 24.86
C LYS A 166 -27.72 -16.86 23.87
N SER A 167 -27.57 -18.04 23.29
CA SER A 167 -26.62 -18.33 22.22
C SER A 167 -27.34 -18.72 20.94
N TYR A 168 -26.81 -18.28 19.81
CA TYR A 168 -27.35 -18.52 18.47
C TYR A 168 -26.22 -18.91 17.53
N ALA A 169 -26.48 -19.76 16.53
CA ALA A 169 -25.49 -20.13 15.52
C ALA A 169 -26.05 -19.97 14.11
N ALA A 170 -25.24 -19.47 13.19
CA ALA A 170 -25.54 -19.38 11.76
C ALA A 170 -24.25 -19.28 10.95
N SER A 171 -24.32 -19.50 9.63
CA SER A 171 -23.18 -19.29 8.72
C SER A 171 -22.66 -17.85 8.74
N LYS A 172 -23.55 -16.89 9.00
CA LYS A 172 -23.24 -15.46 9.04
C LYS A 172 -24.13 -14.73 10.05
N LEU A 173 -23.52 -13.75 10.70
CA LEU A 173 -24.14 -12.81 11.63
C LEU A 173 -24.16 -11.42 10.98
N ILE A 174 -25.27 -10.69 11.13
CA ILE A 174 -25.34 -9.26 10.78
C ILE A 174 -25.71 -8.47 12.02
N VAL A 175 -24.93 -7.45 12.34
CA VAL A 175 -25.19 -6.53 13.45
C VAL A 175 -25.44 -5.14 12.89
N GLU A 176 -26.66 -4.65 13.09
CA GLU A 176 -27.10 -3.30 12.76
C GLU A 176 -27.29 -2.50 14.05
N TRP A 177 -27.13 -1.18 14.03
CA TRP A 177 -27.36 -0.33 15.20
C TRP A 177 -28.15 0.92 14.84
N GLN A 178 -28.76 1.52 15.85
CA GLN A 178 -29.66 2.66 15.73
C GLN A 178 -28.98 3.89 15.10
N GLY A 179 -29.73 4.60 14.28
CA GLY A 179 -29.28 5.83 13.61
C GLY A 179 -28.36 5.58 12.42
N THR A 180 -28.36 4.35 11.88
CA THR A 180 -27.70 4.00 10.62
C THR A 180 -28.73 3.86 9.51
N ARG A 181 -28.24 3.76 8.26
CA ARG A 181 -29.11 3.47 7.10
C ARG A 181 -29.82 2.11 7.17
N TYR A 182 -29.36 1.21 8.04
CA TYR A 182 -29.93 -0.12 8.23
C TYR A 182 -30.94 -0.18 9.38
N TRP A 183 -30.88 0.78 10.31
CA TRP A 183 -31.86 0.93 11.38
C TRP A 183 -32.04 2.41 11.74
N LYS A 184 -33.07 3.02 11.15
CA LYS A 184 -33.44 4.41 11.43
C LYS A 184 -33.87 4.57 12.89
N SER A 185 -33.39 5.63 13.53
CA SER A 185 -33.76 6.05 14.89
C SER A 185 -33.43 7.53 15.05
N SER A 186 -34.11 8.22 15.96
CA SER A 186 -33.79 9.61 16.35
C SER A 186 -32.44 9.73 17.05
N SER A 187 -32.00 8.66 17.73
CA SER A 187 -30.71 8.58 18.41
C SER A 187 -29.69 7.85 17.54
N ALA A 188 -28.49 8.41 17.44
CA ALA A 188 -27.42 7.81 16.67
C ALA A 188 -26.42 7.07 17.58
N ALA A 189 -26.43 5.75 17.48
CA ALA A 189 -25.51 4.89 18.23
C ALA A 189 -24.16 4.75 17.52
N THR A 190 -23.16 4.35 18.30
CA THR A 190 -21.88 3.85 17.78
C THR A 190 -21.60 2.47 18.35
N VAL A 191 -20.79 1.69 17.65
CA VAL A 191 -20.45 0.33 18.05
C VAL A 191 -18.94 0.17 18.17
N SER A 192 -18.50 -0.50 19.23
CA SER A 192 -17.12 -0.93 19.41
C SER A 192 -16.94 -2.36 18.89
N VAL A 193 -15.83 -2.62 18.20
CA VAL A 193 -15.42 -3.94 17.71
C VAL A 193 -14.04 -4.25 18.29
N SER A 194 -13.94 -5.25 19.16
CA SER A 194 -12.68 -5.62 19.79
C SER A 194 -11.64 -6.09 18.77
N GLY A 195 -10.41 -5.59 18.85
CA GLY A 195 -9.29 -6.11 18.08
C GLY A 195 -9.19 -5.71 16.60
N ALA A 196 -10.13 -4.90 16.08
CA ALA A 196 -10.14 -4.44 14.69
C ALA A 196 -8.92 -3.58 14.33
N GLN A 197 -8.56 -2.62 15.19
CA GLN A 197 -7.57 -1.59 14.87
C GLN A 197 -6.16 -2.05 15.27
N ASN A 198 -5.62 -3.00 14.51
CA ASN A 198 -4.34 -3.67 14.76
C ASN A 198 -4.22 -4.25 16.18
N GLY A 199 -5.30 -4.89 16.65
CA GLY A 199 -5.40 -5.45 18.00
C GLY A 199 -6.07 -4.53 19.02
N ALA A 200 -6.20 -3.23 18.75
CA ALA A 200 -7.00 -2.32 19.56
C ALA A 200 -8.50 -2.38 19.19
N THR A 201 -9.35 -1.85 20.07
CA THR A 201 -10.80 -1.72 19.80
C THR A 201 -11.07 -0.62 18.79
N GLY A 202 -11.75 -0.96 17.69
CA GLY A 202 -12.25 0.02 16.72
C GLY A 202 -13.65 0.52 17.08
N VAL A 203 -13.99 1.73 16.67
CA VAL A 203 -15.31 2.34 16.90
C VAL A 203 -15.91 2.77 15.58
N TYR A 204 -17.20 2.46 15.36
CA TYR A 204 -17.87 2.70 14.09
C TYR A 204 -19.23 3.35 14.30
N ARG A 205 -19.52 4.35 13.46
CA ARG A 205 -20.79 5.08 13.44
C ARG A 205 -21.66 4.68 12.27
N HIS A 206 -21.02 4.30 11.16
CA HIS A 206 -21.69 4.08 9.88
C HIS A 206 -21.68 2.61 9.49
N GLY A 207 -22.69 2.24 8.72
CA GLY A 207 -22.80 0.92 8.13
C GLY A 207 -23.46 -0.12 9.04
N ARG A 208 -23.09 -1.37 8.80
CA ARG A 208 -23.40 -2.55 9.63
C ARG A 208 -22.17 -3.43 9.75
N ILE A 209 -22.14 -4.33 10.72
CA ILE A 209 -21.10 -5.35 10.83
C ILE A 209 -21.64 -6.68 10.32
N GLU A 210 -20.86 -7.37 9.50
CA GLU A 210 -21.10 -8.74 9.08
C GLU A 210 -19.97 -9.62 9.59
N ILE A 211 -20.32 -10.74 10.23
CA ILE A 211 -19.35 -11.67 10.82
C ILE A 211 -19.62 -13.07 10.28
N GLY A 212 -18.61 -13.67 9.66
CA GLY A 212 -18.63 -15.06 9.21
C GLY A 212 -17.30 -15.73 9.53
N GLN A 213 -17.05 -16.88 8.92
CA GLN A 213 -15.74 -17.51 8.94
C GLN A 213 -14.99 -17.31 7.64
N LEU A 214 -13.67 -17.16 7.75
CA LEU A 214 -12.73 -17.33 6.66
C LEU A 214 -11.72 -18.39 7.09
N LYS A 215 -11.72 -19.53 6.40
CA LYS A 215 -11.07 -20.76 6.88
C LYS A 215 -11.63 -21.15 8.26
N SER A 216 -10.80 -21.26 9.29
CA SER A 216 -11.19 -21.67 10.64
C SER A 216 -11.27 -20.53 11.67
N SER A 217 -11.26 -19.28 11.20
CA SER A 217 -11.26 -18.09 12.07
C SER A 217 -12.32 -17.09 11.66
N LEU A 218 -12.68 -16.21 12.59
CA LEU A 218 -13.65 -15.16 12.33
C LEU A 218 -13.14 -14.20 11.27
N ASN A 219 -14.06 -13.71 10.45
CA ASN A 219 -13.87 -12.61 9.51
C ASN A 219 -14.94 -11.55 9.79
N VAL A 220 -14.49 -10.33 10.11
CA VAL A 220 -15.39 -9.22 10.48
C VAL A 220 -15.31 -8.15 9.42
N ILE A 221 -16.46 -7.82 8.83
CA ILE A 221 -16.59 -6.87 7.74
C ILE A 221 -17.49 -5.71 8.17
N ASN A 222 -17.05 -4.46 7.97
CA ASN A 222 -17.93 -3.31 8.00
C ASN A 222 -18.47 -3.04 6.59
N VAL A 223 -19.79 -3.14 6.43
CA VAL A 223 -20.47 -2.77 5.18
C VAL A 223 -21.01 -1.35 5.31
N VAL A 224 -20.35 -0.42 4.64
CA VAL A 224 -20.52 1.04 4.86
C VAL A 224 -20.74 1.76 3.52
N GLY A 225 -21.45 2.91 3.56
CA GLY A 225 -21.56 3.78 2.39
C GLY A 225 -20.21 4.43 2.08
N LEU A 226 -19.76 4.36 0.83
CA LEU A 226 -18.41 4.76 0.47
C LEU A 226 -18.14 6.22 0.84
N ASN A 227 -18.98 7.16 0.38
CA ASN A 227 -18.72 8.57 0.60
C ASN A 227 -19.29 9.07 1.93
N SER A 228 -20.43 8.53 2.38
CA SER A 228 -21.08 9.00 3.60
C SER A 228 -20.43 8.46 4.88
N GLY A 229 -19.70 7.33 4.80
CA GLY A 229 -19.18 6.66 6.00
C GLY A 229 -17.75 6.12 5.91
N TYR A 230 -17.29 5.67 4.74
CA TYR A 230 -15.90 5.21 4.60
C TYR A 230 -14.91 6.37 4.51
N LEU A 231 -15.13 7.32 3.59
CA LEU A 231 -14.22 8.47 3.38
C LEU A 231 -13.98 9.30 4.65
N PRO A 232 -14.99 9.66 5.46
CA PRO A 232 -14.75 10.39 6.72
C PRO A 232 -13.84 9.65 7.72
N GLY A 233 -13.82 8.31 7.68
CA GLY A 233 -13.00 7.46 8.57
C GLY A 233 -11.59 7.13 8.05
N ILE A 234 -11.21 7.59 6.85
CA ILE A 234 -9.86 7.43 6.31
C ILE A 234 -8.86 8.30 7.10
N ALA A 235 -7.74 7.70 7.54
CA ALA A 235 -6.72 8.34 8.37
C ALA A 235 -5.32 8.23 7.74
N GLU A 236 -5.21 8.61 6.47
CA GLU A 236 -3.99 8.53 5.66
C GLU A 236 -3.10 9.77 5.76
N MET A 237 -3.70 10.91 6.06
CA MET A 237 -3.05 12.22 6.08
C MET A 237 -3.44 12.95 7.36
N PRO A 238 -2.50 13.62 8.06
CA PRO A 238 -2.84 14.40 9.23
C PRO A 238 -3.87 15.48 8.89
N ALA A 239 -4.97 15.54 9.65
CA ALA A 239 -6.06 16.48 9.40
C ALA A 239 -5.64 17.96 9.54
N SER A 240 -4.49 18.25 10.15
CA SER A 240 -3.90 19.59 10.23
C SER A 240 -3.23 20.08 8.94
N TRP A 241 -3.13 19.23 7.90
CA TRP A 241 -2.52 19.62 6.64
C TRP A 241 -3.41 20.55 5.82
N GLN A 242 -2.79 21.18 4.83
CA GLN A 242 -3.40 22.16 3.94
C GLN A 242 -4.65 21.59 3.25
N SER A 243 -5.71 22.40 3.16
CA SER A 243 -7.02 21.98 2.67
C SER A 243 -6.99 21.37 1.28
N GLU A 244 -6.21 21.91 0.34
CA GLU A 244 -6.09 21.36 -1.01
C GLU A 244 -5.35 20.01 -1.05
N ALA A 245 -4.40 19.77 -0.13
CA ALA A 245 -3.77 18.46 0.01
C ALA A 245 -4.77 17.42 0.57
N LEU A 246 -5.58 17.81 1.57
CA LEU A 246 -6.64 16.95 2.10
C LEU A 246 -7.71 16.64 1.04
N ARG A 247 -8.10 17.64 0.22
CA ARG A 247 -9.03 17.45 -0.90
C ARG A 247 -8.46 16.53 -1.97
N ALA A 248 -7.17 16.68 -2.31
CA ALA A 248 -6.49 15.78 -3.23
C ALA A 248 -6.49 14.34 -2.70
N GLN A 249 -6.17 14.13 -1.43
CA GLN A 249 -6.22 12.83 -0.76
C GLN A 249 -7.63 12.24 -0.75
N ALA A 250 -8.67 13.02 -0.42
CA ALA A 250 -10.05 12.54 -0.44
C ALA A 250 -10.47 12.05 -1.84
N ILE A 251 -10.11 12.79 -2.90
CA ILE A 251 -10.41 12.41 -4.28
C ILE A 251 -9.62 11.17 -4.71
N ALA A 252 -8.32 11.09 -4.40
CA ALA A 252 -7.49 9.91 -4.70
C ALA A 252 -8.01 8.68 -3.95
N SER A 253 -8.30 8.81 -2.65
CA SER A 253 -8.83 7.74 -1.82
C SER A 253 -10.18 7.24 -2.31
N ARG A 254 -11.08 8.14 -2.72
CA ARG A 254 -12.36 7.80 -3.33
C ARG A 254 -12.20 7.07 -4.66
N THR A 255 -11.30 7.54 -5.51
CA THR A 255 -11.02 6.93 -6.83
C THR A 255 -10.51 5.50 -6.67
N TYR A 256 -9.59 5.28 -5.72
CA TYR A 256 -9.13 3.95 -5.34
C TYR A 256 -10.30 3.08 -4.89
N ALA A 257 -11.09 3.54 -3.92
CA ALA A 257 -12.20 2.76 -3.38
C ALA A 257 -13.25 2.42 -4.46
N TYR A 258 -13.57 3.36 -5.36
CA TYR A 258 -14.50 3.13 -6.47
C TYR A 258 -14.03 2.00 -7.40
N ARG A 259 -12.72 1.87 -7.66
CA ARG A 259 -12.17 0.78 -8.48
C ARG A 259 -12.25 -0.59 -7.83
N THR A 260 -12.36 -0.64 -6.50
CA THR A 260 -12.49 -1.89 -5.74
C THR A 260 -13.93 -2.38 -5.62
N LEU A 261 -14.91 -1.57 -6.05
CA LEU A 261 -16.32 -1.92 -6.03
C LEU A 261 -16.65 -3.04 -7.03
N GLY A 262 -17.75 -3.73 -6.77
CA GLY A 262 -18.17 -4.94 -7.48
C GLY A 262 -18.06 -6.16 -6.60
N THR A 263 -17.81 -7.32 -7.20
CA THR A 263 -17.70 -8.60 -6.49
C THR A 263 -16.55 -8.56 -5.47
N PRO A 264 -16.82 -8.84 -4.18
CA PRO A 264 -15.78 -8.86 -3.16
C PRO A 264 -14.69 -9.90 -3.45
N LYS A 265 -13.47 -9.62 -3.02
CA LYS A 265 -12.34 -10.55 -3.15
C LYS A 265 -12.64 -11.80 -2.30
N SER A 266 -12.64 -12.98 -2.90
CA SER A 266 -12.87 -14.25 -2.18
C SER A 266 -11.88 -14.48 -1.04
N ALA A 267 -10.64 -13.99 -1.18
CA ALA A 267 -9.59 -14.10 -0.17
C ALA A 267 -9.89 -13.37 1.15
N CYS A 268 -10.83 -12.41 1.18
CA CYS A 268 -11.20 -11.68 2.40
C CYS A 268 -12.71 -11.46 2.58
N ASP A 269 -13.54 -11.80 1.60
CA ASP A 269 -14.94 -11.35 1.50
C ASP A 269 -15.09 -9.82 1.64
N CYS A 270 -14.15 -9.08 1.03
CA CYS A 270 -14.03 -7.63 1.17
C CYS A 270 -13.66 -6.95 -0.15
N ASN A 271 -13.97 -5.67 -0.28
CA ASN A 271 -13.46 -4.82 -1.35
C ASN A 271 -12.08 -4.27 -0.96
N VAL A 272 -11.96 -3.80 0.29
CA VAL A 272 -10.75 -3.19 0.86
C VAL A 272 -10.45 -3.74 2.26
N TYR A 273 -9.17 -3.70 2.63
CA TYR A 273 -8.71 -3.87 4.01
C TYR A 273 -8.75 -2.51 4.73
N ASP A 274 -8.84 -2.50 6.06
CA ASP A 274 -8.78 -1.28 6.88
C ASP A 274 -7.35 -0.78 7.18
N GLU A 275 -6.35 -1.50 6.69
CA GLU A 275 -4.92 -1.22 6.88
C GLU A 275 -4.22 -0.80 5.58
N VAL A 276 -2.92 -0.52 5.67
CA VAL A 276 -2.04 -0.08 4.57
C VAL A 276 -1.98 -1.02 3.36
N ALA A 277 -2.51 -2.25 3.47
CA ALA A 277 -2.74 -3.13 2.32
C ALA A 277 -3.83 -2.61 1.36
N SER A 278 -4.64 -1.66 1.81
CA SER A 278 -5.55 -0.87 0.98
C SER A 278 -5.46 0.59 1.39
N GLN A 279 -6.26 1.01 2.38
CA GLN A 279 -6.22 2.37 2.90
C GLN A 279 -6.47 2.33 4.40
N ARG A 280 -5.76 3.15 5.16
CA ARG A 280 -5.92 3.19 6.61
C ARG A 280 -7.29 3.75 6.98
N PHE A 281 -8.18 2.89 7.49
CA PHE A 281 -9.55 3.21 7.87
C PHE A 281 -9.75 2.98 9.37
N LEU A 282 -9.84 4.06 10.14
CA LEU A 282 -10.08 4.00 11.59
C LEU A 282 -11.56 4.19 11.96
N GLY A 283 -12.44 4.34 10.96
CA GLY A 283 -13.86 4.56 11.17
C GLY A 283 -14.15 5.80 12.02
N TRP A 284 -15.05 5.63 13.00
CA TRP A 284 -15.47 6.72 13.88
C TRP A 284 -14.34 7.23 14.78
N THR A 285 -13.32 6.40 15.06
CA THR A 285 -12.17 6.81 15.85
C THR A 285 -11.45 8.01 15.20
N HIS A 286 -11.30 8.02 13.86
CA HIS A 286 -10.75 9.18 13.16
C HIS A 286 -11.81 10.26 12.92
N GLU A 287 -13.01 9.87 12.44
CA GLU A 287 -14.05 10.85 12.10
C GLU A 287 -14.48 11.72 13.28
N ASN A 288 -14.40 11.21 14.52
CA ASN A 288 -14.77 11.91 15.75
C ASN A 288 -13.57 12.46 16.53
N ALA A 289 -12.34 12.30 16.04
CA ALA A 289 -11.17 12.88 16.69
C ALA A 289 -11.28 14.41 16.72
N GLY A 290 -10.81 15.06 17.79
CA GLY A 290 -10.98 16.51 17.99
C GLY A 290 -10.38 17.35 16.86
N ASP A 291 -9.32 16.86 16.21
CA ASP A 291 -8.60 17.51 15.12
C ASP A 291 -9.09 17.11 13.72
N SER A 292 -10.05 16.19 13.59
CA SER A 292 -10.50 15.65 12.29
C SER A 292 -11.42 16.58 11.48
N GLY A 293 -11.82 17.72 12.05
CA GLY A 293 -12.71 18.71 11.41
C GLY A 293 -12.30 19.12 10.00
N PRO A 294 -11.02 19.47 9.73
CA PRO A 294 -10.57 19.82 8.38
C PRO A 294 -10.65 18.65 7.38
N TRP A 295 -10.37 17.42 7.82
CA TRP A 295 -10.54 16.23 6.96
C TRP A 295 -12.00 16.07 6.53
N ARG A 296 -12.96 16.14 7.48
CA ARG A 296 -14.39 16.05 7.16
C ARG A 296 -14.82 17.16 6.19
N LYS A 297 -14.32 18.39 6.36
CA LYS A 297 -14.56 19.50 5.43
C LYS A 297 -13.99 19.23 4.03
N ALA A 298 -12.80 18.62 3.93
CA ALA A 298 -12.21 18.25 2.64
C ALA A 298 -13.00 17.16 1.92
N VAL A 299 -13.46 16.12 2.65
CA VAL A 299 -14.35 15.09 2.10
C VAL A 299 -15.64 15.71 1.58
N ALA A 300 -16.32 16.54 2.39
CA ALA A 300 -17.56 17.22 2.01
C ALA A 300 -17.37 18.15 0.81
N ALA A 301 -16.27 18.90 0.73
CA ALA A 301 -15.98 19.82 -0.37
C ALA A 301 -15.71 19.14 -1.72
N THR A 302 -15.63 17.80 -1.75
CA THR A 302 -15.35 17.02 -2.97
C THR A 302 -16.54 16.16 -3.39
N GLN A 303 -17.74 16.45 -2.87
CA GLN A 303 -18.97 15.73 -3.20
C GLN A 303 -20.22 16.63 -3.14
N THR A 304 -21.29 16.21 -3.80
CA THR A 304 -22.61 16.86 -3.75
C THR A 304 -23.58 16.02 -2.95
N MET A 305 -24.39 16.63 -2.08
CA MET A 305 -25.33 15.93 -1.20
C MET A 305 -26.80 16.24 -1.53
N SER A 306 -27.69 15.32 -1.18
CA SER A 306 -29.15 15.50 -1.18
C SER A 306 -29.71 14.76 0.03
N GLY A 307 -30.17 15.50 1.04
CA GLY A 307 -30.46 14.93 2.35
C GLY A 307 -29.22 14.20 2.93
N PRO A 308 -29.36 13.01 3.53
CA PRO A 308 -28.24 12.26 4.10
C PRO A 308 -27.40 11.48 3.07
N THR A 309 -27.63 11.68 1.77
CA THR A 309 -27.04 10.85 0.71
C THR A 309 -26.17 11.67 -0.25
N VAL A 310 -25.06 11.07 -0.67
CA VAL A 310 -24.16 11.66 -1.67
C VAL A 310 -24.69 11.32 -3.08
N LYS A 311 -24.89 12.35 -3.92
CA LYS A 311 -25.41 12.20 -5.30
C LYS A 311 -24.30 12.04 -6.33
N SER A 312 -23.19 12.72 -6.12
CA SER A 312 -22.03 12.68 -7.01
C SER A 312 -20.79 13.11 -6.25
N ALA A 313 -19.62 12.68 -6.72
CA ALA A 313 -18.36 13.03 -6.09
C ALA A 313 -17.21 13.14 -7.09
N ARG A 314 -16.18 13.91 -6.73
CA ARG A 314 -14.99 14.11 -7.54
C ARG A 314 -14.08 12.88 -7.46
N VAL A 315 -13.69 12.38 -8.63
CA VAL A 315 -12.80 11.24 -8.86
C VAL A 315 -11.75 11.58 -9.92
N VAL A 316 -10.70 10.76 -10.06
CA VAL A 316 -9.71 10.91 -11.11
C VAL A 316 -9.93 9.86 -12.20
N THR A 317 -9.97 10.30 -13.47
CA THR A 317 -10.19 9.43 -14.62
C THR A 317 -9.12 9.65 -15.70
N TYR A 318 -8.77 8.60 -16.42
CA TYR A 318 -7.92 8.65 -17.61
C TYR A 318 -8.68 7.99 -18.76
N LYS A 319 -8.85 8.73 -19.87
CA LYS A 319 -9.69 8.31 -21.01
C LYS A 319 -11.09 7.83 -20.59
N GLY A 320 -11.72 8.54 -19.65
CA GLY A 320 -13.08 8.25 -19.16
C GLY A 320 -13.18 7.18 -18.08
N SER A 321 -12.15 6.37 -17.87
CA SER A 321 -12.13 5.30 -16.86
C SER A 321 -11.44 5.75 -15.58
N LEU A 322 -11.89 5.26 -14.42
CA LEU A 322 -11.22 5.50 -13.13
C LEU A 322 -9.77 5.04 -13.19
N ILE A 323 -8.83 5.80 -12.61
CA ILE A 323 -7.42 5.44 -12.53
C ILE A 323 -7.08 4.60 -11.31
N ASP A 324 -6.00 3.82 -11.34
CA ASP A 324 -5.34 3.30 -10.14
C ASP A 324 -4.70 4.46 -9.36
N ALA A 325 -5.50 5.14 -8.53
CA ALA A 325 -5.11 6.31 -7.73
C ALA A 325 -4.24 5.94 -6.51
N VAL A 326 -3.11 5.28 -6.77
CA VAL A 326 -2.13 4.93 -5.73
C VAL A 326 -1.41 6.18 -5.21
N TYR A 327 -1.02 6.14 -3.94
CA TYR A 327 -0.31 7.21 -3.27
C TYR A 327 0.61 6.64 -2.20
N SER A 328 1.64 7.40 -1.82
CA SER A 328 2.55 7.03 -0.75
C SER A 328 3.00 8.27 0.04
N SER A 329 3.60 8.07 1.21
CA SER A 329 3.95 9.17 2.11
C SER A 329 4.85 10.20 1.43
N SER A 330 5.94 9.76 0.81
CA SER A 330 6.90 10.65 0.13
C SER A 330 7.61 9.90 -0.98
N ALA A 331 7.76 10.51 -2.16
CA ALA A 331 8.65 10.00 -3.20
C ALA A 331 10.09 10.53 -3.07
N GLY A 332 10.32 11.55 -2.23
CA GLY A 332 11.65 11.98 -1.80
C GLY A 332 12.43 12.86 -2.77
N ALA A 333 11.92 13.09 -3.98
CA ALA A 333 12.34 14.11 -4.95
C ALA A 333 11.64 13.93 -6.30
N THR A 334 11.35 12.67 -6.66
CA THR A 334 10.83 12.27 -7.96
C THR A 334 9.99 11.01 -7.74
N THR A 335 8.84 10.91 -8.39
CA THR A 335 8.06 9.67 -8.36
C THR A 335 8.68 8.60 -9.26
N HIS A 336 8.35 7.35 -9.01
CA HIS A 336 8.73 6.23 -9.85
C HIS A 336 7.55 5.78 -10.70
N SER A 337 7.81 5.33 -11.92
CA SER A 337 6.75 4.78 -12.77
C SER A 337 6.26 3.42 -12.28
N ALA A 338 5.03 3.06 -12.63
CA ALA A 338 4.50 1.72 -12.40
C ALA A 338 5.35 0.63 -13.07
N ALA A 339 5.97 0.92 -14.23
CA ALA A 339 6.86 -0.02 -14.91
C ALA A 339 8.14 -0.29 -14.09
N GLU A 340 8.73 0.74 -13.48
CA GLU A 340 9.94 0.59 -12.67
C GLU A 340 9.68 -0.15 -11.35
N VAL A 341 8.51 0.06 -10.72
CA VAL A 341 8.20 -0.52 -9.40
C VAL A 341 7.50 -1.88 -9.51
N TRP A 342 6.59 -2.04 -10.48
CA TRP A 342 5.72 -3.22 -10.61
C TRP A 342 5.88 -3.97 -11.93
N GLY A 343 6.77 -3.52 -12.82
CA GLY A 343 7.12 -4.21 -14.07
C GLY A 343 6.14 -4.01 -15.22
N SER A 344 5.00 -3.35 -15.01
CA SER A 344 3.99 -3.06 -16.05
C SER A 344 3.75 -1.57 -16.20
N ALA A 345 3.78 -1.09 -17.44
CA ALA A 345 3.50 0.32 -17.72
C ALA A 345 2.02 0.65 -17.48
N VAL A 346 1.78 1.77 -16.80
CA VAL A 346 0.45 2.36 -16.62
C VAL A 346 0.55 3.81 -17.10
N PRO A 347 -0.20 4.22 -18.15
CA PRO A 347 0.05 5.49 -18.86
C PRO A 347 0.02 6.76 -18.00
N TYR A 348 -0.74 6.75 -16.91
CA TYR A 348 -0.88 7.87 -15.97
C TYR A 348 -0.06 7.70 -14.69
N LEU A 349 0.67 6.60 -14.51
CA LEU A 349 1.59 6.37 -13.38
C LEU A 349 3.02 6.33 -13.90
N VAL A 350 3.49 7.48 -14.37
CA VAL A 350 4.86 7.70 -14.84
C VAL A 350 5.67 8.47 -13.80
N SER A 351 6.99 8.52 -14.00
CA SER A 351 7.85 9.34 -13.17
C SER A 351 7.60 10.83 -13.45
N VAL A 352 7.36 11.60 -12.38
CA VAL A 352 7.16 13.06 -12.41
C VAL A 352 7.97 13.71 -11.29
N ASP A 353 8.15 15.02 -11.39
CA ASP A 353 8.81 15.81 -10.36
C ASP A 353 8.07 15.69 -9.01
N ASP A 354 8.81 15.50 -7.92
CA ASP A 354 8.31 15.56 -6.55
C ASP A 354 9.17 16.51 -5.70
N SER A 355 9.83 17.49 -6.35
CA SER A 355 10.58 18.55 -5.66
C SER A 355 9.75 19.31 -4.60
N PRO A 356 8.41 19.51 -4.74
CA PRO A 356 7.61 20.11 -3.68
C PRO A 356 7.64 19.35 -2.35
N SER A 357 7.93 18.05 -2.36
CA SER A 357 8.10 17.26 -1.13
C SER A 357 9.30 17.69 -0.29
N LYS A 358 10.23 18.46 -0.87
CA LYS A 358 11.42 19.02 -0.20
C LYS A 358 11.24 20.48 0.22
N TYR A 359 10.14 21.13 -0.15
CA TYR A 359 9.90 22.50 0.29
C TYR A 359 9.84 22.55 1.82
N ALA A 360 10.37 23.62 2.42
CA ALA A 360 10.32 23.82 3.86
C ALA A 360 8.87 23.75 4.40
N SER A 361 7.91 24.24 3.62
CA SER A 361 6.47 24.19 3.90
C SER A 361 5.88 22.78 3.97
N ALA A 362 6.48 21.80 3.28
CA ALA A 362 6.06 20.41 3.34
C ALA A 362 6.44 19.75 4.68
N LYS A 363 7.45 20.27 5.38
CA LYS A 363 7.98 19.73 6.65
C LYS A 363 8.17 18.20 6.59
N ASN A 364 8.81 17.72 5.51
CA ASN A 364 8.89 16.30 5.19
C ASN A 364 10.08 15.62 5.90
N PRO A 365 9.86 14.79 6.94
CA PRO A 365 10.93 14.06 7.61
C PRO A 365 11.50 12.91 6.77
N ASN A 366 10.90 12.64 5.60
CA ASN A 366 11.31 11.64 4.64
C ASN A 366 11.90 12.25 3.37
N ALA A 367 12.23 13.55 3.37
CA ALA A 367 13.01 14.16 2.29
C ALA A 367 14.40 13.53 2.19
N SER A 368 14.96 13.10 3.33
CA SER A 368 16.17 12.29 3.43
C SER A 368 16.16 11.49 4.73
N TRP A 369 16.80 10.32 4.74
CA TRP A 369 17.01 9.51 5.93
C TRP A 369 18.32 8.71 5.81
N SER A 370 18.85 8.27 6.94
CA SER A 370 20.03 7.40 7.02
C SER A 370 19.79 6.26 8.01
N VAL A 371 20.29 5.08 7.67
CA VAL A 371 20.24 3.87 8.52
C VAL A 371 21.61 3.19 8.44
N THR A 372 22.10 2.70 9.57
CA THR A 372 23.29 1.84 9.62
C THR A 372 22.85 0.40 9.73
N ALA A 373 23.10 -0.42 8.70
CA ALA A 373 22.80 -1.85 8.72
C ALA A 373 24.02 -2.63 9.24
N LYS A 374 23.84 -3.49 10.23
CA LYS A 374 24.92 -4.34 10.74
C LYS A 374 25.29 -5.39 9.68
N GLN A 375 26.56 -5.83 9.68
CA GLN A 375 27.05 -6.90 8.81
C GLN A 375 26.13 -8.14 8.87
N ALA A 376 25.74 -8.58 10.07
CA ALA A 376 24.89 -9.75 10.26
C ALA A 376 23.49 -9.60 9.64
N ASP A 377 22.90 -8.40 9.69
CA ASP A 377 21.59 -8.13 9.09
C ASP A 377 21.67 -8.14 7.56
N MET A 378 22.75 -7.59 7.00
CA MET A 378 23.03 -7.64 5.57
C MET A 378 23.29 -9.07 5.09
N ALA A 379 24.16 -9.81 5.77
CA ALA A 379 24.43 -11.22 5.48
C ALA A 379 23.14 -12.06 5.50
N LYS A 380 22.31 -11.89 6.55
CA LYS A 380 21.00 -12.53 6.67
C LYS A 380 20.05 -12.10 5.54
N ALA A 381 20.05 -10.83 5.14
CA ALA A 381 19.20 -10.36 4.05
C ALA A 381 19.53 -11.07 2.73
N PHE A 382 20.82 -11.25 2.43
CA PHE A 382 21.28 -11.91 1.20
C PHE A 382 21.40 -13.44 1.31
N GLY A 383 21.26 -14.03 2.49
CA GLY A 383 21.51 -15.47 2.68
C GLY A 383 22.99 -15.84 2.46
N LEU A 384 23.89 -14.92 2.83
CA LEU A 384 25.34 -15.08 2.76
C LEU A 384 25.91 -15.28 4.17
N ALA A 385 27.10 -15.89 4.27
CA ALA A 385 27.84 -15.98 5.53
C ALA A 385 28.36 -14.60 5.98
N ASP A 386 28.77 -13.79 5.01
CA ASP A 386 29.21 -12.42 5.20
C ASP A 386 28.95 -11.59 3.93
N VAL A 387 29.02 -10.27 4.05
CA VAL A 387 29.01 -9.34 2.92
C VAL A 387 30.28 -8.51 2.94
N ARG A 388 31.11 -8.63 1.91
CA ARG A 388 32.33 -7.82 1.71
C ARG A 388 32.04 -6.53 0.97
N SER A 389 31.23 -6.59 -0.08
CA SER A 389 30.92 -5.44 -0.93
C SER A 389 29.50 -5.49 -1.47
N VAL A 390 28.95 -4.31 -1.75
CA VAL A 390 27.60 -4.14 -2.29
C VAL A 390 27.68 -3.22 -3.51
N THR A 391 27.02 -3.61 -4.60
CA THR A 391 26.85 -2.77 -5.79
C THR A 391 25.37 -2.54 -6.04
N VAL A 392 25.00 -1.28 -6.28
CA VAL A 392 23.61 -0.85 -6.49
C VAL A 392 23.45 -0.35 -7.91
N THR A 393 22.42 -0.83 -8.61
CA THR A 393 21.98 -0.29 -9.92
C THR A 393 20.64 0.40 -9.77
N LYS A 394 20.43 1.48 -10.52
CA LYS A 394 19.22 2.31 -10.43
C LYS A 394 18.51 2.44 -11.76
N THR A 395 17.21 2.69 -11.72
CA THR A 395 16.40 3.07 -12.88
C THR A 395 16.60 4.56 -13.22
N GLY A 396 15.98 5.04 -14.31
CA GLY A 396 16.07 6.45 -14.72
C GLY A 396 15.53 7.43 -13.67
N SER A 397 14.49 7.04 -12.92
CA SER A 397 13.96 7.84 -11.80
C SER A 397 14.77 7.70 -10.50
N GLY A 398 15.88 6.95 -10.51
CA GLY A 398 16.74 6.76 -9.33
C GLY A 398 16.28 5.68 -8.34
N LEU A 399 15.24 4.91 -8.66
CA LEU A 399 14.81 3.74 -7.89
C LEU A 399 15.89 2.66 -7.92
N VAL A 400 16.17 2.01 -6.80
CA VAL A 400 17.11 0.86 -6.79
C VAL A 400 16.47 -0.34 -7.48
N LYS A 401 17.04 -0.71 -8.64
CA LYS A 401 16.61 -1.86 -9.43
C LYS A 401 17.15 -3.16 -8.84
N THR A 402 18.48 -3.24 -8.73
CA THR A 402 19.18 -4.42 -8.21
C THR A 402 20.26 -4.01 -7.22
N VAL A 403 20.34 -4.75 -6.12
CA VAL A 403 21.44 -4.71 -5.16
C VAL A 403 22.15 -6.06 -5.22
N LYS A 404 23.44 -6.05 -5.59
CA LYS A 404 24.29 -7.24 -5.64
C LYS A 404 25.26 -7.21 -4.46
N ALA A 405 25.24 -8.25 -3.63
CA ALA A 405 26.19 -8.45 -2.55
C ALA A 405 27.23 -9.50 -2.95
N THR A 406 28.47 -9.32 -2.49
CA THR A 406 29.58 -10.27 -2.68
C THR A 406 30.19 -10.60 -1.33
N SER A 407 30.34 -11.89 -1.01
CA SER A 407 31.01 -12.36 0.19
C SER A 407 32.54 -12.32 0.05
N VAL A 408 33.22 -12.48 1.18
CA VAL A 408 34.68 -12.62 1.30
C VAL A 408 35.20 -13.79 0.46
N LYS A 409 34.42 -14.88 0.35
CA LYS A 409 34.71 -16.06 -0.48
C LYS A 409 34.29 -15.90 -1.95
N GLY A 410 33.82 -14.72 -2.36
CA GLY A 410 33.44 -14.43 -3.74
C GLY A 410 32.04 -14.89 -4.15
N LYS A 411 31.26 -15.51 -3.25
CA LYS A 411 29.85 -15.86 -3.55
C LYS A 411 29.04 -14.57 -3.72
N THR A 412 28.20 -14.50 -4.74
CA THR A 412 27.33 -13.34 -4.98
C THR A 412 25.86 -13.69 -4.92
N GLU A 413 25.07 -12.78 -4.35
CA GLU A 413 23.60 -12.88 -4.31
C GLU A 413 23.01 -11.52 -4.70
N SER A 414 21.82 -11.53 -5.30
CA SER A 414 21.15 -10.29 -5.74
C SER A 414 19.74 -10.21 -5.20
N LEU A 415 19.33 -8.99 -4.84
CA LEU A 415 17.98 -8.64 -4.44
C LEU A 415 17.51 -7.44 -5.26
N THR A 416 16.20 -7.29 -5.43
CA THR A 416 15.65 -6.01 -5.85
C THR A 416 15.75 -4.97 -4.73
N GLY A 417 15.64 -3.68 -5.06
CA GLY A 417 15.59 -2.62 -4.05
C GLY A 417 14.48 -2.82 -3.03
N ASP A 418 13.28 -3.26 -3.48
CA ASP A 418 12.14 -3.50 -2.59
C ASP A 418 12.33 -4.75 -1.70
N GLN A 419 12.98 -5.79 -2.20
CA GLN A 419 13.35 -6.95 -1.39
C GLN A 419 14.30 -6.55 -0.26
N LEU A 420 15.36 -5.79 -0.56
CA LEU A 420 16.29 -5.34 0.47
C LEU A 420 15.62 -4.37 1.46
N ARG A 421 14.81 -3.42 0.96
CA ARG A 421 13.98 -2.54 1.77
C ARG A 421 13.12 -3.33 2.75
N THR A 422 12.44 -4.39 2.28
CA THR A 422 11.58 -5.23 3.11
C THR A 422 12.38 -5.96 4.18
N LYS A 423 13.49 -6.60 3.79
CA LYS A 423 14.32 -7.40 4.72
C LYS A 423 15.00 -6.54 5.79
N LEU A 424 15.41 -5.32 5.46
CA LEU A 424 16.06 -4.38 6.38
C LEU A 424 15.10 -3.35 6.99
N LYS A 425 13.80 -3.43 6.68
CA LYS A 425 12.77 -2.49 7.13
C LYS A 425 13.08 -1.02 6.78
N LEU A 426 13.69 -0.77 5.61
CA LEU A 426 13.94 0.59 5.12
C LEU A 426 12.63 1.29 4.74
N ARG A 427 12.66 2.63 4.69
CA ARG A 427 11.47 3.43 4.39
C ARG A 427 11.05 3.32 2.92
N SER A 428 12.00 3.30 1.99
CA SER A 428 11.76 3.21 0.54
C SER A 428 12.83 2.35 -0.16
N ALA A 429 12.63 2.11 -1.46
CA ALA A 429 13.62 1.48 -2.33
C ALA A 429 14.49 2.52 -3.07
N SER A 430 14.55 3.75 -2.58
CA SER A 430 15.29 4.87 -3.17
C SER A 430 16.46 5.25 -2.26
N PHE A 431 17.55 4.50 -2.38
CA PHE A 431 18.71 4.60 -1.50
C PHE A 431 20.06 4.37 -2.21
N SER A 432 21.14 4.61 -1.48
CA SER A 432 22.51 4.21 -1.78
C SER A 432 23.09 3.45 -0.59
N VAL A 433 24.04 2.56 -0.85
CA VAL A 433 24.78 1.81 0.18
C VAL A 433 26.25 2.18 0.05
N ALA A 434 26.88 2.52 1.17
CA ALA A 434 28.30 2.82 1.30
C ALA A 434 28.94 1.92 2.36
#